data_AF-A0AAU8U2A8-F1
#
_entry.id   AF-A0AAU8U2A8-F1
#
_cell.length_a   1.000
_cell.length_b   1.000
_cell.length_c   1.000
_cell.angle_alpha   90.00
_cell.angle_beta   90.00
_cell.angle_gamma   90.00
#
_symmetry.space_group_name_H-M   'P 1'
#
loop_
_entity.id
_entity.type
_entity.pdbx_description
1 polymer ?
#
loop_
_entity_poly.entity_id
_entity_poly.type
_entity_poly.pdbx_seq_one_letter_code
_entity_poly.pdbx_strand_id
1 'polypeptide(L)'
;MKKNRDSRDVLFIDASNEFTKAKNQNKLEEKHLDKIYETYLKREDVEKYAHVATYEEIEENDFNLNIPRYVDTFEEAEPIDVVALKDEMKQTDQEIEDVSKELLAMVDDLEVTADTKDIIDALKEVLG
;
A
#
# COMPACT_ATOMS: atom_id res chain seq x y z
N MET A 1 -6.75 30.54 -18.77
CA MET A 1 -6.43 29.75 -19.98
C MET A 1 -5.81 30.67 -21.03
N LYS A 2 -4.64 30.32 -21.59
CA LYS A 2 -4.03 31.08 -22.70
C LYS A 2 -4.96 31.03 -23.91
N LYS A 3 -5.40 32.18 -24.39
CA LYS A 3 -6.10 32.32 -25.67
C LYS A 3 -5.00 32.41 -26.75
N ASN A 4 -4.97 31.49 -27.72
CA ASN A 4 -3.87 31.21 -28.69
C ASN A 4 -2.77 30.26 -28.18
N ARG A 5 -3.09 28.97 -28.05
CA ARG A 5 -2.07 27.91 -28.06
C ARG A 5 -2.07 27.28 -29.45
N ASP A 6 -0.88 26.99 -29.98
CA ASP A 6 -0.73 26.32 -31.28
C ASP A 6 -1.16 24.85 -31.22
N SER A 7 -1.15 24.25 -30.02
CA SER A 7 -1.54 22.86 -29.79
C SER A 7 -2.84 22.74 -28.98
N ARG A 8 -3.67 21.76 -29.34
CA ARG A 8 -4.93 21.39 -28.65
C ARG A 8 -4.71 20.37 -27.52
N ASP A 9 -3.47 20.02 -27.22
CA ASP A 9 -3.11 19.05 -26.18
C ASP A 9 -3.43 19.55 -24.75
N VAL A 10 -3.60 18.58 -23.86
CA VAL A 10 -3.80 18.77 -22.42
C VAL A 10 -2.69 18.05 -21.68
N LEU A 11 -2.03 18.76 -20.76
CA LEU A 11 -1.05 18.16 -19.87
C LEU A 11 -1.77 17.69 -18.61
N PHE A 12 -1.74 16.39 -18.36
CA PHE A 12 -2.16 15.79 -17.10
C PHE A 12 -0.94 15.65 -16.19
N ILE A 13 -1.09 16.02 -14.91
CA ILE A 13 -0.05 15.85 -13.88
C ILE A 13 -0.74 15.18 -12.68
N ASP A 14 -0.29 14.00 -12.29
CA ASP A 14 -0.71 13.38 -11.04
C ASP A 14 0.15 13.86 -9.87
N ALA A 15 -0.33 14.91 -9.21
CA ALA A 15 0.26 15.41 -7.97
C ALA A 15 -0.34 14.75 -6.71
N SER A 16 -1.04 13.62 -6.84
CA SER A 16 -1.73 12.95 -5.72
C SER A 16 -0.80 12.62 -4.57
N ASN A 17 0.49 12.37 -4.81
CA ASN A 17 1.50 12.09 -3.76
C ASN A 17 2.37 13.31 -3.38
N GLU A 18 2.15 14.47 -4.01
CA GLU A 18 2.98 15.67 -3.81
C GLU A 18 2.48 16.53 -2.65
N PHE A 19 2.48 15.93 -1.45
CA PHE A 19 2.10 16.63 -0.24
C PHE A 19 2.74 16.02 1.01
N THR A 20 2.86 16.82 2.07
CA THR A 20 3.18 16.30 3.40
C THR A 20 1.88 16.04 4.15
N LYS A 21 1.65 14.78 4.55
CA LYS A 21 0.44 14.40 5.27
C LYS A 21 0.38 15.11 6.63
N ALA A 22 -0.75 15.73 6.92
CA ALA A 22 -1.03 16.32 8.23
C ALA A 22 -2.42 15.91 8.73
N LYS A 23 -2.73 16.20 9.99
CA LYS A 23 -3.89 15.61 10.70
C LYS A 23 -5.24 15.93 10.06
N ASN A 24 -5.47 17.19 9.70
CA ASN A 24 -6.76 17.66 9.18
C ASN A 24 -6.70 18.04 7.70
N GLN A 25 -5.53 18.44 7.21
CA GLN A 25 -5.30 18.88 5.84
C GLN A 25 -3.86 18.52 5.45
N ASN A 26 -3.68 18.12 4.20
CA ASN A 26 -2.35 17.92 3.63
C ASN A 26 -1.66 19.26 3.42
N LYS A 27 -0.34 19.29 3.59
CA LYS A 27 0.47 20.49 3.42
C LYS A 27 1.23 20.44 2.10
N LEU A 28 0.97 21.42 1.24
CA LEU A 28 1.74 21.64 0.03
C LEU A 28 2.97 22.49 0.40
N GLU A 29 4.14 21.86 0.49
CA GLU A 29 5.42 22.51 0.75
C GLU A 29 6.04 23.05 -0.55
N GLU A 30 7.03 23.92 -0.41
CA GLU A 30 7.75 24.55 -1.54
C GLU A 30 8.31 23.50 -2.50
N LYS A 31 8.94 22.43 -1.98
CA LYS A 31 9.46 21.32 -2.79
C LYS A 31 8.40 20.63 -3.68
N HIS A 32 7.15 20.51 -3.20
CA HIS A 32 6.06 19.91 -3.98
C HIS A 32 5.61 20.88 -5.08
N LEU A 33 5.48 22.16 -4.72
CA LEU A 33 5.14 23.23 -5.66
C LEU A 33 6.18 23.31 -6.78
N ASP A 34 7.46 23.28 -6.44
CA ASP A 34 8.55 23.37 -7.40
C ASP A 34 8.48 22.22 -8.41
N LYS A 35 8.31 20.98 -7.94
CA LYS A 35 8.18 19.81 -8.83
C LYS A 35 6.98 19.92 -9.77
N ILE A 36 5.81 20.29 -9.24
CA ILE A 36 4.59 20.48 -10.05
C ILE A 36 4.79 21.60 -11.07
N TYR A 37 5.40 22.71 -10.63
CA TYR A 37 5.60 23.90 -11.45
C TYR A 37 6.63 23.65 -12.56
N GLU A 38 7.74 23.00 -12.26
CA GLU A 38 8.74 22.59 -13.26
C GLU A 38 8.13 21.67 -14.31
N THR A 39 7.31 20.71 -13.89
CA THR A 39 6.64 19.77 -14.81
C THR A 39 5.66 20.53 -15.71
N TYR A 40 4.90 21.47 -15.14
CA TYR A 40 4.03 22.36 -15.92
C TYR A 40 4.81 23.20 -16.95
N LEU A 41 5.98 23.71 -16.58
CA LEU A 41 6.82 24.52 -17.47
C LEU A 41 7.39 23.71 -18.63
N LYS A 42 7.86 22.49 -18.36
CA LYS A 42 8.43 21.59 -19.37
C LYS A 42 7.38 21.10 -20.37
N ARG A 43 6.16 20.78 -19.89
CA ARG A 43 5.09 20.15 -20.70
C ARG A 43 5.58 18.92 -21.47
N GLU A 44 6.24 18.01 -20.77
CA GLU A 44 6.74 16.75 -21.31
C GLU A 44 6.15 15.58 -20.52
N ASP A 45 6.15 14.40 -21.12
CA ASP A 45 5.75 13.17 -20.45
C ASP A 45 6.77 12.82 -19.36
N VAL A 46 6.26 12.41 -18.20
CA VAL A 46 7.06 11.95 -17.07
C VAL A 46 6.46 10.64 -16.59
N GLU A 47 7.26 9.58 -16.62
CA GLU A 47 6.84 8.24 -16.22
C GLU A 47 6.13 8.26 -14.86
N LYS A 48 4.92 7.67 -14.83
CA LYS A 48 4.02 7.59 -13.67
C LYS A 48 3.60 8.93 -13.03
N TYR A 49 3.85 10.06 -13.70
CA TYR A 49 3.61 11.37 -13.10
C TYR A 49 2.92 12.37 -14.03
N ALA A 50 3.27 12.44 -15.31
CA ALA A 50 2.68 13.40 -16.25
C ALA A 50 2.57 12.85 -17.67
N HIS A 51 1.53 13.27 -18.38
CA HIS A 51 1.30 12.88 -19.78
C HIS A 51 0.68 14.03 -20.57
N VAL A 52 1.18 14.27 -21.78
CA VAL A 52 0.67 15.26 -22.72
C VAL A 52 -0.32 14.57 -23.67
N ALA A 53 -1.58 14.53 -23.26
CA ALA A 53 -2.64 13.90 -24.02
C ALA A 53 -3.03 14.73 -25.25
N THR A 54 -3.17 14.05 -26.38
CA THR A 54 -3.65 14.65 -27.62
C THR A 54 -5.15 14.92 -27.58
N TYR A 55 -5.66 15.71 -28.51
CA TYR A 55 -7.11 15.95 -28.57
C TYR A 55 -7.87 14.66 -28.93
N GLU A 56 -7.29 13.87 -29.83
CA GLU A 56 -7.80 12.59 -30.29
C GLU A 56 -7.89 11.59 -29.12
N GLU A 57 -6.84 11.49 -28.31
CA GLU A 57 -6.82 10.64 -27.10
C GLU A 57 -7.90 11.04 -26.09
N ILE A 58 -8.15 12.35 -25.93
CA ILE A 58 -9.20 12.85 -25.04
C ILE A 58 -10.59 12.53 -25.60
N GLU A 59 -10.77 12.63 -26.93
CA GLU A 59 -12.01 12.26 -27.61
C GLU A 59 -12.28 10.75 -27.50
N GLU A 60 -11.26 9.90 -27.69
CA GLU A 60 -11.33 8.45 -27.48
C GLU A 60 -11.70 8.09 -26.04
N ASN A 61 -11.30 8.91 -25.07
CA ASN A 61 -11.66 8.78 -23.67
C ASN A 61 -13.00 9.46 -23.30
N ASP A 62 -13.87 9.75 -24.27
CA ASP A 62 -15.19 10.39 -24.07
C ASP A 62 -15.11 11.75 -23.34
N PHE A 63 -14.02 12.50 -23.56
CA PHE A 63 -13.70 13.73 -22.84
C PHE A 63 -13.63 13.56 -21.31
N ASN A 64 -13.41 12.34 -20.82
CA ASN A 64 -13.23 12.06 -19.41
C ASN A 64 -11.81 12.47 -19.00
N LEU A 65 -11.70 13.50 -18.15
CA LEU A 65 -10.43 14.08 -17.72
C LEU A 65 -9.91 13.48 -16.40
N ASN A 66 -10.37 12.29 -16.02
CA ASN A 66 -9.86 11.61 -14.83
C ASN A 66 -8.39 11.19 -15.05
N ILE A 67 -7.51 11.59 -14.13
CA ILE A 67 -6.05 11.47 -14.25
C ILE A 67 -5.57 10.03 -14.50
N PRO A 68 -6.08 8.98 -13.83
CA PRO A 68 -5.64 7.59 -14.06
C PRO A 68 -5.90 7.06 -15.47
N ARG A 69 -6.62 7.79 -16.33
CA ARG A 69 -6.79 7.44 -17.74
C ARG A 69 -5.60 7.85 -18.62
N TYR A 70 -4.81 8.82 -18.17
CA TYR A 70 -3.72 9.42 -18.94
C TYR A 70 -2.36 9.23 -18.27
N VAL A 71 -2.33 9.13 -16.94
CA VAL A 71 -1.12 8.87 -16.17
C VAL A 71 -1.29 7.51 -15.51
N ASP A 72 -0.49 6.54 -15.97
CA ASP A 72 -0.42 5.24 -15.32
C ASP A 72 0.38 5.36 -14.03
N THR A 73 -0.33 5.45 -12.91
CA THR A 73 0.27 5.57 -11.57
C THR A 73 0.46 4.22 -10.90
N PHE A 74 0.33 3.13 -11.66
CA PHE A 74 0.52 1.79 -11.14
C PHE A 74 1.99 1.59 -10.69
N GLU A 75 2.16 1.38 -9.40
CA GLU A 75 3.41 0.88 -8.85
C GLU A 75 3.41 -0.64 -8.98
N GLU A 76 4.38 -1.16 -9.73
CA GLU A 76 4.62 -2.59 -9.77
C GLU A 76 5.11 -3.00 -8.38
N ALA A 77 4.31 -3.80 -7.68
CA ALA A 77 4.67 -4.26 -6.34
C ALA A 77 6.01 -4.98 -6.39
N GLU A 78 6.89 -4.71 -5.42
CA GLU A 78 8.17 -5.42 -5.36
C GLU A 78 7.92 -6.93 -5.30
N PRO A 79 8.70 -7.73 -6.04
CA PRO A 79 8.56 -9.17 -6.01
C PRO A 79 8.80 -9.69 -4.60
N ILE A 80 7.82 -10.39 -4.05
CA ILE A 80 7.92 -10.98 -2.71
C ILE A 80 8.99 -12.07 -2.75
N ASP A 81 9.94 -12.02 -1.82
CA ASP A 81 10.88 -13.13 -1.61
C ASP A 81 10.15 -14.30 -0.94
N VAL A 82 9.69 -15.23 -1.78
CA VAL A 82 8.96 -16.43 -1.35
C VAL A 82 9.81 -17.33 -0.46
N VAL A 83 11.14 -17.30 -0.61
CA VAL A 83 12.05 -18.10 0.24
C VAL A 83 12.10 -17.50 1.64
N ALA A 84 12.32 -16.19 1.75
CA ALA A 84 12.29 -15.50 3.03
C ALA A 84 10.94 -15.68 3.76
N LEU A 85 9.82 -15.50 3.04
CA LEU A 85 8.49 -15.70 3.59
C LEU A 85 8.29 -17.12 4.12
N LYS A 86 8.74 -18.14 3.39
CA LYS A 86 8.66 -19.53 3.83
C LYS A 86 9.48 -19.76 5.11
N ASP A 87 10.67 -19.18 5.20
CA ASP A 87 11.51 -19.32 6.37
C ASP A 87 10.89 -18.62 7.60
N GLU A 88 10.26 -17.45 7.42
CA GLU A 88 9.48 -16.77 8.45
C GLU A 88 8.27 -17.60 8.92
N MET A 89 7.54 -18.23 7.99
CA MET A 89 6.43 -19.13 8.33
C MET A 89 6.92 -20.30 9.18
N LYS A 90 8.02 -20.94 8.76
CA LYS A 90 8.60 -22.06 9.49
C LYS A 90 9.07 -21.65 10.88
N GLN A 91 9.67 -20.46 11.02
CA GLN A 91 10.07 -19.94 12.32
C GLN A 91 8.85 -19.71 13.21
N THR A 92 7.79 -19.11 12.66
CA THR A 92 6.53 -18.88 13.37
C THR A 92 5.91 -20.18 13.85
N ASP A 93 5.88 -21.22 13.00
CA ASP A 93 5.38 -22.55 13.37
C ASP A 93 6.19 -23.17 14.52
N GLN A 94 7.52 -23.01 14.50
CA GLN A 94 8.37 -23.49 15.59
C GLN A 94 8.12 -22.74 16.89
N GLU A 95 7.97 -21.42 16.83
CA GLU A 95 7.65 -20.58 18.00
C GLU A 95 6.28 -20.96 18.58
N ILE A 96 5.28 -21.24 17.74
CA ILE A 96 3.98 -21.75 18.19
C ILE A 96 4.13 -23.09 18.90
N GLU A 97 4.90 -24.02 18.35
CA GLU A 97 5.13 -25.33 18.96
C GLU A 97 5.82 -25.22 20.32
N ASP A 98 6.86 -24.39 20.41
CA ASP A 98 7.63 -24.19 21.63
C ASP A 98 6.80 -23.53 22.72
N VAL A 99 6.04 -22.47 22.38
CA VAL A 99 5.14 -21.79 23.33
C VAL A 99 3.99 -22.71 23.76
N SER A 100 3.46 -23.54 22.85
CA SER A 100 2.41 -24.51 23.20
C SER A 100 2.89 -25.56 24.18
N LYS A 101 4.14 -26.04 24.04
CA LYS A 101 4.78 -26.96 25.00
C LYS A 101 5.01 -26.30 26.35
N GLU A 102 5.48 -25.06 26.37
CA GLU A 102 5.66 -24.31 27.61
C GLU A 102 4.32 -24.12 28.33
N LEU A 103 3.27 -23.75 27.61
CA LEU A 103 1.93 -23.60 28.15
C LEU A 103 1.38 -24.93 28.69
N LEU A 104 1.59 -26.05 27.99
CA LEU A 104 1.23 -27.40 28.49
C LEU A 104 1.93 -27.72 29.81
N ALA A 105 3.23 -27.45 29.92
CA ALA A 105 3.98 -27.68 31.15
C ALA A 105 3.44 -26.83 32.31
N MET A 106 3.12 -25.56 32.06
CA MET A 106 2.48 -24.70 33.07
C MET A 106 1.10 -25.21 33.49
N VAL A 107 0.34 -25.80 32.58
CA VAL A 107 -0.98 -26.40 32.85
C VAL A 107 -0.84 -27.70 33.66
N ASP A 108 0.21 -28.48 33.45
CA ASP A 108 0.52 -29.67 34.25
C ASP A 108 0.86 -29.34 35.72
N ASP A 109 1.43 -28.17 35.98
CA ASP A 109 1.77 -27.68 37.32
C ASP A 109 0.56 -27.13 38.11
N LEU A 110 -0.63 -27.02 37.49
CA LEU A 110 -1.84 -26.51 38.16
C LEU A 110 -2.48 -27.56 39.08
N GLU A 111 -2.95 -27.12 40.24
CA GLU A 111 -3.76 -27.97 41.13
C GLU A 111 -5.13 -28.26 40.51
N VAL A 112 -5.39 -29.53 40.22
CA VAL A 112 -6.68 -29.98 39.66
C VAL A 112 -7.69 -30.20 40.78
N THR A 113 -8.78 -29.43 40.75
CA THR A 113 -9.96 -29.64 41.60
C THR A 113 -11.09 -30.33 40.82
N ALA A 114 -12.09 -30.88 41.51
CA ALA A 114 -13.22 -31.55 40.86
C ALA A 114 -13.96 -30.68 39.84
N ASP A 115 -13.96 -29.35 40.05
CA ASP A 115 -14.67 -28.39 39.19
C ASP A 115 -13.81 -27.88 38.01
N THR A 116 -12.49 -28.06 38.06
CA THR A 116 -11.55 -27.54 37.04
C THR A 116 -11.00 -28.63 36.11
N LYS A 117 -11.17 -29.90 36.47
CA LYS A 117 -10.66 -31.05 35.73
C LYS A 117 -11.08 -31.05 34.25
N ASP A 118 -12.37 -30.89 33.97
CA ASP A 118 -12.90 -30.94 32.61
C ASP A 118 -12.35 -29.79 31.73
N ILE A 119 -12.06 -28.63 32.34
CA ILE A 119 -11.48 -27.46 31.66
C ILE A 119 -10.01 -27.69 31.34
N ILE A 120 -9.25 -28.25 32.29
CA ILE A 120 -7.84 -28.57 32.14
C ILE A 120 -7.64 -29.67 31.09
N ASP A 121 -8.50 -30.70 31.07
CA ASP A 121 -8.45 -31.78 30.09
C ASP A 121 -8.74 -31.26 28.67
N ALA A 122 -9.74 -30.38 28.51
CA ALA A 122 -10.03 -29.74 27.22
C ALA A 122 -8.90 -28.82 26.72
N LEU A 123 -8.24 -28.09 27.63
CA LEU A 123 -7.12 -27.23 27.29
C LEU A 123 -5.90 -28.05 26.81
N LYS A 124 -5.64 -29.21 27.42
CA LYS A 124 -4.57 -30.13 27.00
C LYS A 124 -4.83 -30.75 25.64
N GLU A 125 -6.09 -31.02 25.29
CA GLU A 125 -6.47 -31.54 23.97
C GLU A 125 -6.25 -30.51 22.83
N VAL A 126 -6.36 -29.21 23.13
CA VAL A 126 -6.13 -28.15 22.14
C VAL A 126 -4.65 -27.83 21.93
N LEU A 127 -3.83 -28.06 22.95
CA LEU A 127 -2.41 -27.71 22.94
C LEU A 127 -1.47 -28.86 22.52
N GLY A 128 -1.98 -30.10 22.43
CA GLY A 128 -1.24 -31.32 22.05
C GLY A 128 -1.63 -31.87 20.70
#